data_AF-A0A7X5CV70-F1
#
_entry.id   AF-A0A7X5CV70-F1
#
_cell.length_a   1.000
_cell.length_b   1.000
_cell.length_c   1.000
_cell.angle_alpha   90.00
_cell.angle_beta   90.00
_cell.angle_gamma   90.00
#
_symmetry.space_group_name_H-M   'P 1'
#
loop_
_entity.id
_entity.type
_entity.pdbx_description
1 polymer ?
#
loop_
_entity_poly.entity_id
_entity_poly.type
_entity_poly.pdbx_seq_one_letter_code
_entity_poly.pdbx_strand_id
1 'polypeptide(L)'
;MDIKLNSITRQMSTLHTAHFAKSEEKNDKTILQSNSDQVTFSQKGQKAVYNQLENLANKVAEKMSSMTKEDFMEQVKQLENKNQNKLKVDPYRKVDTDGSIARKTYFESYLGQLKDTEDTIKNYYTDAYNEAISSEIDSITFISGKYLCTWSNYFDPSMPAKERQWTHHQLRAMLTDSHIALNDPYALSSSGGPKTVEQMDKIAKQAVKEKLEELLKKME
;
A
#
# COMPACT_ATOMS: atom_id res chain seq x y z
N MET A 1 -35.48 7.61 32.34
CA MET A 1 -34.69 7.09 31.22
C MET A 1 -33.25 7.11 31.68
N ASP A 2 -32.71 5.95 32.04
CA ASP A 2 -31.31 5.78 32.38
C ASP A 2 -30.77 4.68 31.48
N ILE A 3 -29.92 5.05 30.52
CA ILE A 3 -29.22 4.09 29.66
C ILE A 3 -27.73 4.25 29.96
N LYS A 4 -27.17 3.26 30.65
CA LYS A 4 -25.71 3.08 30.75
C LYS A 4 -25.25 2.27 29.53
N LEU A 5 -24.50 2.89 28.64
CA LEU A 5 -23.82 2.21 27.54
C LEU A 5 -22.44 1.72 28.02
N ASN A 6 -22.20 0.42 27.91
CA ASN A 6 -20.89 -0.19 28.12
C ASN A 6 -20.04 -0.04 26.84
N SER A 7 -18.79 0.37 26.96
CA SER A 7 -17.96 0.94 25.88
C SER A 7 -17.04 -0.05 25.15
N ILE A 8 -17.27 -1.37 25.25
CA ILE A 8 -16.29 -2.38 24.78
C ILE A 8 -16.69 -3.13 23.49
N THR A 9 -17.86 -2.90 22.89
CA THR A 9 -18.29 -3.60 21.66
C THR A 9 -18.03 -2.79 20.39
N ARG A 10 -16.77 -2.68 19.98
CA ARG A 10 -16.40 -2.35 18.59
C ARG A 10 -15.61 -3.50 17.96
N GLN A 11 -16.32 -4.55 17.53
CA GLN A 11 -15.78 -5.48 16.54
C GLN A 11 -16.91 -5.86 15.57
N MET A 12 -16.87 -5.27 14.37
CA MET A 12 -17.66 -5.72 13.23
C MET A 12 -16.88 -6.87 12.58
N SER A 13 -17.35 -8.11 12.74
CA SER A 13 -16.76 -9.25 12.03
C SER A 13 -17.29 -9.31 10.60
N THR A 14 -16.37 -9.40 9.66
CA THR A 14 -16.57 -9.39 8.21
C THR A 14 -17.27 -10.66 7.71
N LEU A 15 -18.16 -10.47 6.73
CA LEU A 15 -18.92 -11.51 6.01
C LEU A 15 -18.04 -12.73 5.66
N HIS A 16 -18.47 -13.91 6.15
CA HIS A 16 -17.89 -15.19 5.77
C HIS A 16 -18.46 -15.60 4.40
N THR A 17 -17.57 -15.84 3.43
CA THR A 17 -17.88 -16.37 2.10
C THR A 17 -18.40 -17.80 2.19
N ALA A 18 -19.60 -18.06 1.66
CA ALA A 18 -20.21 -19.38 1.60
C ALA A 18 -19.52 -20.26 0.56
N HIS A 19 -18.83 -21.31 1.00
CA HIS A 19 -18.41 -22.43 0.16
C HIS A 19 -19.49 -23.51 0.18
N PHE A 20 -19.95 -23.94 -1.00
CA PHE A 20 -20.86 -25.07 -1.18
C PHE A 20 -20.10 -26.39 -0.98
N ALA A 21 -20.19 -26.97 0.21
CA ALA A 21 -19.89 -28.38 0.45
C ALA A 21 -21.01 -28.99 1.30
N LYS A 22 -21.51 -30.17 0.90
CA LYS A 22 -22.54 -30.94 1.60
C LYS A 22 -22.02 -31.39 2.96
N SER A 23 -22.64 -30.94 4.06
CA SER A 23 -22.39 -31.49 5.39
C SER A 23 -23.32 -32.67 5.65
N GLU A 24 -22.76 -33.85 5.90
CA GLU A 24 -23.47 -35.01 6.42
C GLU A 24 -24.02 -34.72 7.83
N GLU A 25 -25.30 -35.03 8.04
CA GLU A 25 -25.95 -34.93 9.34
C GLU A 25 -25.36 -35.93 10.33
N LYS A 26 -24.52 -35.45 11.25
CA LYS A 26 -24.28 -36.14 12.52
C LYS A 26 -25.21 -35.58 13.58
N ASN A 27 -26.18 -36.40 13.96
CA ASN A 27 -26.99 -36.23 15.16
C ASN A 27 -26.07 -36.34 16.39
N ASP A 28 -25.70 -35.19 16.96
CA ASP A 28 -25.28 -35.15 18.36
C ASP A 28 -25.96 -33.96 19.05
N LYS A 29 -26.92 -34.31 19.92
CA LYS A 29 -27.55 -33.37 20.84
C LYS A 29 -26.53 -32.99 21.91
N THR A 30 -25.95 -31.81 21.77
CA THR A 30 -25.30 -31.13 22.90
C THR A 30 -25.76 -29.68 22.89
N ILE A 31 -26.74 -29.38 23.75
CA ILE A 31 -27.23 -28.02 23.99
C ILE A 31 -26.14 -27.29 24.78
N LEU A 32 -25.25 -26.61 24.06
CA LEU A 32 -24.38 -25.57 24.62
C LEU A 32 -25.24 -24.30 24.78
N GLN A 33 -25.62 -23.99 26.01
CA GLN A 33 -26.24 -22.70 26.35
C GLN A 33 -25.23 -21.58 26.10
N SER A 34 -25.40 -20.88 24.98
CA SER A 34 -24.63 -19.68 24.63
C SER A 34 -25.16 -18.49 25.43
N ASN A 35 -24.35 -17.94 26.33
CA ASN A 35 -24.64 -16.69 27.07
C ASN A 35 -24.38 -15.43 26.20
N SER A 36 -24.77 -15.45 24.92
CA SER A 36 -24.65 -14.33 24.00
C SER A 36 -26.01 -13.67 23.79
N ASP A 37 -26.09 -12.33 23.85
CA ASP A 37 -27.30 -11.58 23.49
C ASP A 37 -27.79 -11.99 22.10
N GLN A 38 -29.01 -12.54 22.04
CA GLN A 38 -29.62 -13.02 20.80
C GLN A 38 -30.55 -11.93 20.25
N VAL A 39 -30.16 -11.28 19.15
CA VAL A 39 -31.04 -10.35 18.44
C VAL A 39 -32.08 -11.17 17.67
N THR A 40 -33.32 -11.13 18.14
CA THR A 40 -34.46 -11.71 17.43
C THR A 40 -35.22 -10.61 16.69
N PHE A 41 -35.35 -10.75 15.38
CA PHE A 41 -36.18 -9.83 14.60
C PHE A 41 -37.65 -10.11 14.91
N SER A 42 -38.44 -9.06 15.13
CA SER A 42 -39.88 -9.23 15.33
C SER A 42 -40.49 -9.96 14.14
N GLN A 43 -41.47 -10.84 14.38
CA GLN A 43 -42.20 -11.55 13.32
C GLN A 43 -42.80 -10.57 12.30
N LYS A 44 -43.16 -9.35 12.73
CA LYS A 44 -43.65 -8.29 11.85
C LYS A 44 -42.55 -7.78 10.90
N GLY A 45 -41.33 -7.61 11.39
CA GLY A 45 -40.17 -7.22 10.57
C GLY A 45 -39.78 -8.30 9.56
N GLN A 46 -39.78 -9.58 9.97
CA GLN A 46 -39.49 -10.70 9.08
C GLN A 46 -40.53 -10.83 7.96
N LYS A 47 -41.83 -10.71 8.30
CA LYS A 47 -42.92 -10.70 7.30
C LYS A 47 -42.84 -9.50 6.36
N ALA A 48 -42.44 -8.32 6.86
CA ALA A 48 -42.29 -7.13 6.03
C ALA A 48 -41.17 -7.30 4.98
N VAL A 49 -40.03 -7.86 5.37
CA VAL A 49 -38.91 -8.14 4.45
C VAL A 49 -39.28 -9.24 3.46
N TYR A 50 -39.95 -10.30 3.91
CA TYR A 50 -40.41 -11.39 3.02
C TYR A 50 -41.40 -10.86 1.98
N ASN A 51 -42.40 -10.07 2.40
CA ASN A 51 -43.37 -9.46 1.50
C ASN A 51 -42.71 -8.47 0.51
N GLN A 52 -41.67 -7.76 0.93
CA GLN A 52 -40.91 -6.89 0.02
C GLN A 52 -40.15 -7.70 -1.03
N LEU A 53 -39.50 -8.79 -0.62
CA LEU A 53 -38.76 -9.67 -1.52
C LEU A 53 -39.68 -10.39 -2.50
N GLU A 54 -40.83 -10.87 -2.02
CA GLU A 54 -41.85 -11.52 -2.84
C GLU A 54 -42.50 -10.53 -3.81
N ASN A 55 -42.77 -9.29 -3.39
CA ASN A 55 -43.23 -8.23 -4.29
C ASN A 55 -42.19 -7.86 -5.36
N LEU A 56 -40.89 -7.89 -5.02
CA LEU A 56 -39.83 -7.67 -6.01
C LEU A 56 -39.73 -8.84 -6.99
N ALA A 57 -39.80 -10.08 -6.50
CA ALA A 57 -39.80 -11.28 -7.32
C ALA A 57 -41.00 -11.31 -8.27
N ASN A 58 -42.20 -10.97 -7.77
CA ASN A 58 -43.42 -10.89 -8.57
C ASN A 58 -43.32 -9.79 -9.64
N LYS A 59 -42.80 -8.61 -9.30
CA LYS A 59 -42.56 -7.54 -10.29
C LYS A 59 -41.56 -7.95 -11.37
N VAL A 60 -40.51 -8.69 -11.00
CA VAL A 60 -39.54 -9.22 -11.97
C VAL A 60 -40.19 -10.30 -12.83
N ALA A 61 -40.99 -11.19 -12.25
CA ALA A 61 -41.71 -12.24 -12.97
C ALA A 61 -42.73 -11.65 -13.94
N GLU A 62 -43.52 -10.66 -13.53
CA GLU A 62 -44.48 -9.95 -14.39
C GLU A 62 -43.78 -9.24 -15.54
N LYS A 63 -42.66 -8.57 -15.26
CA LYS A 63 -41.84 -7.90 -16.28
C LYS A 63 -41.24 -8.90 -17.26
N MET A 64 -40.76 -10.06 -16.80
CA MET A 64 -40.23 -11.12 -17.66
C MET A 64 -41.32 -11.85 -18.45
N SER A 65 -42.53 -11.97 -17.90
CA SER A 65 -43.68 -12.65 -18.54
C SER A 65 -44.33 -11.80 -19.63
N SER A 66 -44.25 -10.48 -19.50
CA SER A 66 -44.79 -9.51 -20.48
C SER A 66 -43.76 -9.04 -21.51
N MET A 67 -42.49 -9.39 -21.32
CA MET A 67 -41.41 -8.98 -22.21
C MET A 67 -41.39 -9.85 -23.46
N THR A 68 -41.40 -9.20 -24.63
CA THR A 68 -41.23 -9.91 -25.91
C THR A 68 -39.75 -10.24 -26.15
N LYS A 69 -39.47 -11.13 -27.10
CA LYS A 69 -38.09 -11.48 -27.48
C LYS A 69 -37.35 -10.24 -27.99
N GLU A 70 -38.07 -9.36 -28.68
CA GLU A 70 -37.58 -8.11 -29.24
C GLU A 70 -37.18 -7.13 -28.13
N ASP A 71 -38.04 -6.96 -27.11
CA ASP A 71 -37.75 -6.11 -25.94
C ASP A 71 -36.55 -6.62 -25.13
N PHE A 72 -36.39 -7.94 -25.04
CA PHE A 72 -35.22 -8.56 -24.40
C PHE A 72 -33.95 -8.30 -25.21
N MET A 73 -33.98 -8.52 -26.52
CA MET A 73 -32.84 -8.27 -27.40
C MET A 73 -32.46 -6.78 -27.44
N GLU A 74 -33.43 -5.88 -27.30
CA GLU A 74 -33.17 -4.45 -27.19
C GLU A 74 -32.51 -4.10 -25.85
N GLN A 75 -32.96 -4.68 -24.74
CA GLN A 75 -32.29 -4.53 -23.45
C GLN A 75 -30.86 -5.10 -23.46
N VAL A 76 -30.64 -6.25 -24.11
CA VAL A 76 -29.29 -6.82 -24.30
C VAL A 76 -28.42 -5.88 -25.12
N LYS A 77 -28.91 -5.34 -26.25
CA LYS A 77 -28.17 -4.35 -27.05
C LYS A 77 -27.88 -3.07 -26.28
N GLN A 78 -28.82 -2.57 -25.48
CA GLN A 78 -28.61 -1.41 -24.63
C GLN A 78 -27.55 -1.70 -23.55
N LEU A 79 -27.52 -2.92 -23.00
CA LEU A 79 -26.56 -3.35 -22.01
C LEU A 79 -25.16 -3.56 -22.61
N GLU A 80 -25.09 -4.15 -23.81
CA GLU A 80 -23.87 -4.23 -24.62
C GLU A 80 -23.35 -2.83 -24.94
N ASN A 81 -24.20 -1.92 -25.40
CA ASN A 81 -23.79 -0.55 -25.75
C ASN A 81 -23.41 0.29 -24.52
N LYS A 82 -24.09 0.12 -23.37
CA LYS A 82 -23.75 0.80 -22.11
C LYS A 82 -22.50 0.23 -21.45
N ASN A 83 -22.24 -1.06 -21.60
CA ASN A 83 -21.05 -1.73 -21.07
C ASN A 83 -19.89 -1.77 -22.08
N GLN A 84 -20.09 -1.33 -23.32
CA GLN A 84 -19.04 -1.02 -24.31
C GLN A 84 -18.29 0.26 -23.92
N ASN A 85 -17.81 0.33 -22.69
CA ASN A 85 -16.56 1.04 -22.45
C ASN A 85 -15.51 0.25 -23.24
N LYS A 86 -15.26 0.65 -24.50
CA LYS A 86 -14.19 0.09 -25.33
C LYS A 86 -12.93 0.11 -24.48
N LEU A 87 -12.56 -1.06 -23.95
CA LEU A 87 -11.35 -1.19 -23.15
C LEU A 87 -10.23 -0.70 -24.05
N LYS A 88 -9.51 0.34 -23.58
CA LYS A 88 -8.38 0.87 -24.32
C LYS A 88 -7.41 -0.29 -24.52
N VAL A 89 -7.21 -0.70 -25.76
CA VAL A 89 -6.24 -1.73 -26.09
C VAL A 89 -4.88 -1.15 -25.70
N ASP A 90 -4.19 -1.83 -24.80
CA ASP A 90 -2.86 -1.45 -24.39
C ASP A 90 -1.93 -1.52 -25.63
N PRO A 91 -1.36 -0.38 -26.07
CA PRO A 91 -0.48 -0.36 -27.24
C PRO A 91 0.77 -1.22 -27.03
N TYR A 92 1.16 -1.47 -25.77
CA TYR A 92 2.34 -2.25 -25.41
C TYR A 92 2.06 -3.75 -25.24
N ARG A 93 0.81 -4.22 -25.38
CA ARG A 93 0.45 -5.66 -25.26
C ARG A 93 1.30 -6.57 -26.17
N LYS A 94 1.74 -6.04 -27.32
CA LYS A 94 2.59 -6.75 -28.28
C LYS A 94 4.01 -7.01 -27.77
N VAL A 95 4.55 -6.07 -26.98
CA VAL A 95 5.92 -6.14 -26.44
C VAL A 95 5.95 -6.68 -25.01
N ASP A 96 4.89 -6.46 -24.25
CA ASP A 96 4.77 -6.85 -22.85
C ASP A 96 3.37 -7.44 -22.60
N THR A 97 3.20 -8.70 -22.99
CA THR A 97 1.89 -9.37 -23.00
C THR A 97 1.34 -9.61 -21.60
N ASP A 98 2.21 -9.83 -20.61
CA ASP A 98 1.89 -10.17 -19.23
C ASP A 98 2.27 -9.04 -18.23
N GLY A 99 2.80 -7.92 -18.72
CA GLY A 99 3.24 -6.79 -17.90
C GLY A 99 4.54 -7.03 -17.13
N SER A 100 5.24 -8.14 -17.38
CA SER A 100 6.45 -8.50 -16.63
C SER A 100 7.59 -7.53 -16.88
N ILE A 101 7.71 -7.01 -18.10
CA ILE A 101 8.76 -6.05 -18.47
C ILE A 101 8.50 -4.73 -17.76
N ALA A 102 7.28 -4.21 -17.84
CA ALA A 102 6.88 -2.98 -17.17
C ALA A 102 7.10 -3.07 -15.65
N ARG A 103 6.66 -4.16 -15.01
CA ARG A 103 6.86 -4.36 -13.56
C ARG A 103 8.35 -4.40 -13.21
N LYS A 104 9.14 -5.18 -13.94
CA LYS A 104 10.57 -5.31 -13.69
C LYS A 104 11.28 -3.96 -13.83
N THR A 105 11.08 -3.26 -14.95
CA THR A 105 11.70 -1.96 -15.22
C THR A 105 11.29 -0.91 -14.18
N TYR A 106 10.03 -0.91 -13.74
CA TYR A 106 9.56 -0.03 -12.67
C TYR A 106 10.36 -0.24 -11.39
N PHE A 107 10.44 -1.49 -10.90
CA PHE A 107 11.13 -1.79 -9.64
C PHE A 107 12.64 -1.60 -9.75
N GLU A 108 13.26 -1.94 -10.87
CA GLU A 108 14.68 -1.68 -11.12
C GLU A 108 14.99 -0.18 -11.07
N SER A 109 14.16 0.64 -11.72
CA SER A 109 14.31 2.10 -11.69
C SER A 109 14.06 2.68 -10.30
N TYR A 110 13.02 2.22 -9.60
CA TYR A 110 12.67 2.73 -8.28
C TYR A 110 13.70 2.33 -7.22
N LEU A 111 14.11 1.06 -7.18
CA LEU A 111 15.14 0.57 -6.26
C LEU A 111 16.51 1.15 -6.60
N GLY A 112 16.83 1.33 -7.89
CA GLY A 112 18.04 2.02 -8.33
C GLY A 112 18.14 3.42 -7.74
N GLN A 113 17.06 4.20 -7.84
CA GLN A 113 17.02 5.54 -7.24
C GLN A 113 17.27 5.54 -5.72
N LEU A 114 16.73 4.56 -4.99
CA LEU A 114 16.95 4.44 -3.55
C LEU A 114 18.40 4.08 -3.22
N LYS A 115 19.01 3.17 -3.99
CA LYS A 115 20.42 2.79 -3.84
C LYS A 115 21.34 3.97 -4.13
N ASP A 116 21.11 4.69 -5.23
CA ASP A 116 21.90 5.88 -5.58
C ASP A 116 21.82 6.95 -4.48
N THR A 117 20.64 7.08 -3.85
CA THR A 117 20.41 7.98 -2.71
C THR A 117 21.20 7.52 -1.49
N GLU A 118 21.15 6.22 -1.17
CA GLU A 118 21.91 5.62 -0.07
C GLU A 118 23.42 5.83 -0.26
N ASP A 119 23.94 5.55 -1.47
CA ASP A 119 25.36 5.72 -1.79
C ASP A 119 25.78 7.18 -1.71
N THR A 120 24.96 8.11 -2.18
CA THR A 120 25.21 9.55 -2.04
C THR A 120 25.35 9.95 -0.57
N ILE A 121 24.47 9.44 0.30
CA ILE A 121 24.51 9.72 1.74
C ILE A 121 25.74 9.10 2.39
N LYS A 122 26.07 7.84 2.10
CA LYS A 122 27.28 7.19 2.61
C LYS A 122 28.54 7.95 2.21
N ASN A 123 28.62 8.38 0.95
CA ASN A 123 29.74 9.15 0.43
C ASN A 123 29.89 10.49 1.15
N TYR A 124 28.79 11.20 1.42
CA TYR A 124 28.80 12.45 2.17
C TYR A 124 29.42 12.31 3.57
N TYR A 125 29.13 11.20 4.27
CA TYR A 125 29.61 10.96 5.63
C TYR A 125 30.89 10.12 5.71
N THR A 126 31.51 9.76 4.58
CA THR A 126 32.67 8.85 4.56
C THR A 126 33.86 9.38 5.35
N ASP A 127 34.19 10.66 5.21
CA ASP A 127 35.32 11.25 5.94
C ASP A 127 35.08 11.28 7.45
N ALA A 128 33.86 11.65 7.87
CA ALA A 128 33.47 11.65 9.29
C ALA A 128 33.38 10.23 9.87
N TYR A 129 33.00 9.24 9.05
CA TYR A 129 33.05 7.83 9.41
C TYR A 129 34.48 7.36 9.61
N ASN A 130 35.38 7.69 8.67
CA ASN A 130 36.80 7.35 8.74
C ASN A 130 37.48 7.97 9.97
N GLU A 131 37.12 9.20 10.32
CA GLU A 131 37.56 9.85 11.56
C GLU A 131 37.07 9.09 12.80
N ALA A 132 35.80 8.68 12.83
CA ALA A 132 35.21 7.98 13.96
C ALA A 132 35.81 6.57 14.20
N ILE A 133 36.11 5.82 13.14
CA ILE A 133 36.75 4.49 13.25
C ILE A 133 38.24 4.60 13.60
N SER A 134 38.88 5.73 13.29
CA SER A 134 40.30 5.98 13.59
C SER A 134 40.52 6.63 14.95
N SER A 135 39.44 6.92 15.69
CA SER A 135 39.50 7.55 17.00
C SER A 135 40.12 6.62 18.05
N GLU A 136 40.81 7.20 19.03
CA GLU A 136 41.38 6.46 20.17
C GLU A 136 40.30 5.91 21.12
N ILE A 137 39.09 6.47 21.07
CA ILE A 137 37.94 6.03 21.86
C ILE A 137 36.92 5.29 20.98
N ASP A 138 36.03 4.55 21.64
CA ASP A 138 34.91 3.88 20.98
C ASP A 138 34.18 4.83 20.01
N SER A 139 33.98 4.39 18.76
CA SER A 139 33.47 5.22 17.67
C SER A 139 32.08 5.78 17.96
N ILE A 140 31.20 5.03 18.65
CA ILE A 140 29.86 5.50 19.02
C ILE A 140 29.95 6.60 20.09
N THR A 141 30.84 6.43 21.06
CA THR A 141 31.15 7.43 22.08
C THR A 141 31.75 8.68 21.46
N PHE A 142 32.67 8.53 20.51
CA PHE A 142 33.29 9.63 19.76
C PHE A 142 32.24 10.48 19.04
N ILE A 143 31.39 9.88 18.20
CA ILE A 143 30.38 10.63 17.44
C ILE A 143 29.36 11.30 18.38
N SER A 144 29.03 10.67 19.51
CA SER A 144 28.11 11.26 20.48
C SER A 144 28.74 12.48 21.16
N GLY A 145 30.02 12.37 21.54
CA GLY A 145 30.80 13.48 22.06
C GLY A 145 30.92 14.63 21.06
N LYS A 146 31.20 14.33 19.79
CA LYS A 146 31.43 15.33 18.74
C LYS A 146 30.16 16.08 18.34
N TYR A 147 29.04 15.38 18.19
CA TYR A 147 27.84 15.95 17.58
C TYR A 147 26.72 16.30 18.57
N LEU A 148 26.66 15.67 19.75
CA LEU A 148 25.56 15.86 20.71
C LEU A 148 25.96 16.55 22.01
N CYS A 149 27.21 16.40 22.46
CA CYS A 149 27.63 16.81 23.80
C CYS A 149 28.46 18.10 23.78
N THR A 150 27.85 19.24 24.10
CA THR A 150 28.53 20.56 24.12
C THR A 150 29.70 20.67 25.08
N TRP A 151 29.76 19.80 26.09
CA TRP A 151 30.82 19.73 27.10
C TRP A 151 31.99 18.81 26.70
N SER A 152 31.89 18.11 25.57
CA SER A 152 32.95 17.22 25.08
C SER A 152 34.09 18.02 24.45
N ASN A 153 35.33 17.59 24.68
CA ASN A 153 36.51 18.16 23.99
C ASN A 153 36.46 17.95 22.48
N TYR A 154 35.69 16.97 22.00
CA TYR A 154 35.50 16.69 20.58
C TYR A 154 34.35 17.48 19.96
N PHE A 155 33.58 18.24 20.76
CA PHE A 155 32.38 18.90 20.28
C PHE A 155 32.68 19.84 19.12
N ASP A 156 31.95 19.70 18.02
CA ASP A 156 32.11 20.56 16.85
C ASP A 156 31.06 21.69 16.85
N PRO A 157 31.39 22.91 17.29
CA PRO A 157 30.46 24.03 17.28
C PRO A 157 30.28 24.63 15.87
N SER A 158 31.15 24.31 14.90
CA SER A 158 31.12 24.91 13.56
C SER A 158 29.94 24.42 12.72
N MET A 159 29.51 23.18 12.94
CA MET A 159 28.36 22.57 12.27
C MET A 159 27.03 23.03 12.91
N PRO A 160 26.00 23.40 12.13
CA PRO A 160 24.66 23.71 12.66
C PRO A 160 24.07 22.57 13.49
N ALA A 161 23.31 22.89 14.54
CA ALA A 161 22.78 21.88 15.46
C ALA A 161 21.93 20.78 14.79
N LYS A 162 21.15 21.14 13.76
CA LYS A 162 20.35 20.18 12.98
C LYS A 162 21.23 19.26 12.13
N GLU A 163 22.27 19.81 11.52
CA GLU A 163 23.22 19.03 10.71
C GLU A 163 24.03 18.07 11.58
N ARG A 164 24.40 18.48 12.81
CA ARG A 164 25.01 17.58 13.80
C ARG A 164 24.12 16.41 14.17
N GLN A 165 22.82 16.64 14.38
CA GLN A 165 21.87 15.56 14.69
C GLN A 165 21.76 14.56 13.53
N TRP A 166 21.71 15.05 12.29
CA TRP A 166 21.74 14.20 11.09
C TRP A 166 23.05 13.41 10.98
N THR A 167 24.18 14.10 11.14
CA THR A 167 25.52 13.47 11.11
C THR A 167 25.63 12.36 12.16
N HIS A 168 25.20 12.61 13.39
CA HIS A 168 25.16 11.59 14.45
C HIS A 168 24.29 10.41 14.06
N HIS A 169 23.07 10.66 13.58
CA HIS A 169 22.13 9.62 13.20
C HIS A 169 22.70 8.70 12.10
N GLN A 170 23.24 9.29 11.05
CA GLN A 170 23.75 8.56 9.89
C GLN A 170 25.04 7.80 10.21
N LEU A 171 25.98 8.43 10.91
CA LEU A 171 27.21 7.76 11.35
C LEU A 171 26.91 6.61 12.30
N ARG A 172 25.98 6.80 13.25
CA ARG A 172 25.53 5.71 14.12
C ARG A 172 24.96 4.57 13.28
N ALA A 173 24.15 4.88 12.26
CA ALA A 173 23.58 3.87 11.41
C ALA A 173 24.64 3.07 10.65
N MET A 174 25.63 3.76 10.07
CA MET A 174 26.78 3.15 9.37
C MET A 174 27.66 2.31 10.30
N LEU A 175 27.91 2.77 11.53
CA LEU A 175 28.75 2.06 12.50
C LEU A 175 28.10 0.80 13.07
N THR A 176 26.76 0.74 13.08
CA THR A 176 26.01 -0.41 13.61
C THR A 176 25.40 -1.30 12.53
N ASP A 177 25.77 -1.12 11.26
CA ASP A 177 25.16 -1.80 10.11
C ASP A 177 23.62 -1.75 10.12
N SER A 178 23.06 -0.61 10.53
CA SER A 178 21.61 -0.37 10.52
C SER A 178 21.18 0.52 9.36
N HIS A 179 19.88 0.68 9.18
CA HIS A 179 19.34 1.39 8.03
C HIS A 179 19.64 2.90 8.06
N ILE A 180 20.27 3.38 6.99
CA ILE A 180 20.51 4.80 6.73
C ILE A 180 19.20 5.49 6.37
N ALA A 181 19.01 6.70 6.88
CA ALA A 181 17.84 7.50 6.56
C ALA A 181 18.02 8.17 5.19
N LEU A 182 17.20 7.79 4.21
CA LEU A 182 17.30 8.23 2.81
C LEU A 182 16.79 9.66 2.54
N ASN A 183 16.29 10.34 3.57
CA ASN A 183 15.69 11.67 3.46
C ASN A 183 16.57 12.78 4.07
N ASP A 184 17.89 12.57 4.11
CA ASP A 184 18.86 13.51 4.66
C ASP A 184 18.95 14.79 3.80
N PRO A 185 18.53 15.96 4.32
CA PRO A 185 18.52 17.19 3.55
C PRO A 185 19.92 17.78 3.34
N TYR A 186 20.90 17.44 4.17
CA TYR A 186 22.26 17.97 4.10
C TYR A 186 23.08 17.20 3.08
N ALA A 187 23.08 15.87 3.20
CA ALA A 187 23.81 15.00 2.27
C ALA A 187 23.24 15.06 0.84
N LEU A 188 21.94 15.31 0.69
CA LEU A 188 21.27 15.41 -0.61
C LEU A 188 21.15 16.83 -1.15
N SER A 189 21.71 17.83 -0.47
CA SER A 189 21.59 19.24 -0.86
C SER A 189 22.13 19.51 -2.27
N SER A 190 23.24 18.88 -2.65
CA SER A 190 23.84 18.96 -3.99
C SER A 190 22.98 18.33 -5.10
N SER A 191 22.14 17.36 -4.74
CA SER A 191 21.23 16.64 -5.64
C SER A 191 19.85 17.31 -5.76
N GLY A 192 19.68 18.51 -5.18
CA GLY A 192 18.39 19.22 -5.14
C GLY A 192 17.49 18.82 -3.97
N GLY A 193 18.04 18.11 -2.98
CA GLY A 193 17.33 17.65 -1.79
C GLY A 193 16.74 16.24 -1.92
N PRO A 194 16.08 15.74 -0.86
CA PRO A 194 15.45 14.43 -0.86
C PRO A 194 14.27 14.38 -1.83
N LYS A 195 14.25 13.34 -2.68
CA LYS A 195 13.15 13.11 -3.63
C LYS A 195 11.88 12.68 -2.89
N THR A 196 10.74 13.17 -3.33
CA THR A 196 9.44 12.67 -2.86
C THR A 196 9.10 11.34 -3.52
N VAL A 197 8.20 10.57 -2.90
CA VAL A 197 7.67 9.32 -3.47
C VAL A 197 7.06 9.56 -4.86
N GLU A 198 6.36 10.68 -5.03
CA GLU A 198 5.74 11.07 -6.31
C GLU A 198 6.78 11.33 -7.41
N GLN A 199 7.90 11.97 -7.06
CA GLN A 199 8.99 12.20 -8.00
C GLN A 199 9.65 10.89 -8.41
N MET A 200 9.91 9.99 -7.45
CA MET A 200 10.50 8.68 -7.75
C MET A 200 9.58 7.79 -8.59
N ASP A 201 8.28 7.78 -8.27
CA ASP A 201 7.23 7.08 -9.03
C ASP A 201 7.14 7.63 -10.47
N LYS A 202 7.19 8.95 -10.64
CA LYS A 202 7.19 9.58 -11.98
C LYS A 202 8.40 9.14 -12.81
N ILE A 203 9.60 9.12 -12.21
CA ILE A 203 10.83 8.66 -12.88
C ILE A 203 10.71 7.18 -13.26
N ALA A 204 10.24 6.34 -12.34
CA ALA A 204 10.10 4.90 -12.61
C ALA A 204 9.07 4.60 -13.70
N LYS A 205 7.93 5.31 -13.71
CA LYS A 205 6.93 5.23 -14.79
C LYS A 205 7.48 5.71 -16.13
N GLN A 206 8.28 6.76 -16.12
CA GLN A 206 8.93 7.26 -17.33
C GLN A 206 9.93 6.24 -17.89
N ALA A 207 10.74 5.59 -17.03
CA ALA A 207 11.65 4.53 -17.45
C ALA A 207 10.92 3.33 -18.08
N VAL A 208 9.75 2.95 -17.52
CA VAL A 208 8.89 1.92 -18.13
C VAL A 208 8.43 2.34 -19.52
N LYS A 209 7.92 3.57 -19.65
CA LYS A 209 7.44 4.09 -20.94
C LYS A 209 8.57 4.06 -21.98
N GLU A 210 9.74 4.57 -21.64
CA GLU A 210 10.91 4.57 -22.53
C GLU A 210 11.31 3.15 -22.93
N LYS A 211 11.28 2.20 -21.98
CA LYS A 211 11.63 0.81 -22.27
C LYS A 211 10.65 0.14 -23.23
N LEU A 212 9.34 0.35 -23.01
CA LEU A 212 8.31 -0.24 -23.87
C LEU A 212 8.30 0.41 -25.26
N GLU A 213 8.53 1.72 -25.36
CA GLU A 213 8.70 2.42 -26.64
C GLU A 213 9.94 1.95 -27.40
N GLU A 214 11.07 1.70 -26.71
CA GLU A 214 12.27 1.12 -27.30
C GLU A 214 11.98 -0.27 -27.89
N LEU A 215 11.25 -1.12 -27.17
CA LEU A 215 10.89 -2.46 -27.62
C LEU A 215 9.92 -2.44 -28.80
N LEU A 216 8.96 -1.51 -28.81
CA LEU A 216 8.03 -1.35 -29.94
C LEU A 216 8.78 -0.97 -31.21
N LYS A 217 9.71 -0.01 -31.13
CA LYS A 217 10.53 0.41 -32.29
C LYS A 217 11.42 -0.70 -32.84
N LYS A 218 11.81 -1.69 -32.02
CA LYS A 218 12.60 -2.85 -32.48
C LYS A 218 11.77 -3.92 -33.19
N MET A 219 10.44 -3.87 -33.08
CA MET A 219 9.53 -4.78 -33.77
C MET A 219 9.06 -4.22 -35.13
N GLU A 220 9.23 -2.91 -35.37
CA GLU A 220 8.98 -2.25 -36.65
C GLU A 220 10.17 -2.41 -37.61
#